data_AF-A0A804KRG0-F1
#
_entry.id   AF-A0A804KRG0-F1
#
_cell.length_a   1.000
_cell.length_b   1.000
_cell.length_c   1.000
_cell.angle_alpha   90.00
_cell.angle_beta   90.00
_cell.angle_gamma   90.00
#
_symmetry.space_group_name_H-M   'P 1'
#
loop_
_entity.id
_entity.type
_entity.pdbx_description
1 polymer ?
#
loop_
_entity_poly.entity_id
_entity_poly.type
_entity_poly.pdbx_seq_one_letter_code
_entity_poly.pdbx_strand_id
1 'polypeptide(L)'
;MGPNAQVNLNYNLTWILPVDAGFYYLVRLHFCEIQYPIVKKNQRVFDIYLNNQTATEEADVIGWSGGIGIPVFKDYVARTMGRGQMDLWVALHPDTLSKPEYYDAILNGLEVFKLQNSNNSLAGLNPGARSQLYDDPRDLRKGSAKHKSDVGGVVGGFAVLLFCSLVFA
;
A
#
# COMPACT_ATOMS: atom_id res chain seq x y z
N MET A 1 3.07 -13.74 2.31
CA MET A 1 1.87 -13.03 2.81
C MET A 1 1.45 -13.69 4.13
N GLY A 2 0.18 -13.64 4.53
CA GLY A 2 -0.28 -14.35 5.73
C GLY A 2 -0.39 -15.87 5.50
N PRO A 3 -0.60 -16.67 6.55
CA PRO A 3 -0.72 -18.13 6.44
C PRO A 3 -2.06 -18.60 5.83
N ASN A 4 -3.04 -17.71 5.65
CA ASN A 4 -4.39 -18.07 5.22
C ASN A 4 -4.57 -17.75 3.73
N ALA A 5 -4.67 -18.79 2.90
CA ALA A 5 -4.88 -18.69 1.46
C ALA A 5 -6.13 -17.85 1.08
N GLN A 6 -7.24 -18.02 1.79
CA GLN A 6 -8.46 -17.26 1.51
C GLN A 6 -8.28 -15.77 1.76
N VAL A 7 -7.46 -15.39 2.76
CA VAL A 7 -7.13 -13.98 2.99
C VAL A 7 -6.20 -13.49 1.90
N ASN A 8 -5.15 -14.25 1.57
CA ASN A 8 -4.16 -13.86 0.56
C ASN A 8 -4.76 -13.61 -0.82
N LEU A 9 -5.80 -14.35 -1.21
CA LEU A 9 -6.50 -14.16 -2.48
C LEU A 9 -7.29 -12.84 -2.58
N ASN A 10 -7.51 -12.14 -1.46
CA ASN A 10 -8.35 -10.94 -1.43
C ASN A 10 -7.56 -9.63 -1.42
N TYR A 11 -6.22 -9.68 -1.49
CA TYR A 11 -5.41 -8.46 -1.50
C TYR A 11 -4.05 -8.65 -2.20
N ASN A 12 -3.42 -7.52 -2.53
CA ASN A 12 -2.07 -7.51 -3.07
C ASN A 12 -1.08 -7.11 -1.96
N LEU A 13 0.02 -7.85 -1.86
CA LEU A 13 1.14 -7.41 -1.04
C LEU A 13 1.85 -6.27 -1.76
N THR A 14 1.72 -5.05 -1.23
CA THR A 14 2.05 -3.82 -1.96
C THR A 14 3.08 -2.98 -1.21
N TRP A 15 4.07 -2.49 -1.94
CA TRP A 15 5.02 -1.47 -1.52
C TRP A 15 4.84 -0.22 -2.37
N ILE A 16 4.84 0.94 -1.71
CA ILE A 16 4.69 2.25 -2.35
C ILE A 16 5.96 3.05 -2.07
N LEU A 17 6.64 3.46 -3.14
CA LEU A 17 7.90 4.22 -3.04
C LEU A 17 7.74 5.57 -3.73
N PRO A 18 7.93 6.69 -3.02
CA PRO A 18 7.92 8.00 -3.64
C PRO A 18 9.18 8.17 -4.50
N VAL A 19 8.99 8.43 -5.79
CA VAL A 19 10.04 8.58 -6.80
C VAL A 19 9.83 9.83 -7.65
N ASP A 20 10.85 10.27 -8.37
CA ASP A 20 10.70 11.37 -9.32
C ASP A 20 10.03 10.90 -10.62
N ALA A 21 9.00 11.62 -11.04
CA ALA A 21 8.33 11.41 -12.31
C ALA A 21 9.21 11.81 -13.50
N GLY A 22 9.02 11.15 -14.64
CA GLY A 22 9.74 11.43 -15.88
C GLY A 22 11.07 10.70 -16.03
N PHE A 23 11.33 9.68 -15.21
CA PHE A 23 12.54 8.85 -15.26
C PHE A 23 12.20 7.39 -15.54
N TYR A 24 13.21 6.63 -15.95
CA TYR A 24 13.17 5.18 -15.88
C TYR A 24 13.79 4.73 -14.56
N TYR A 25 13.25 3.66 -13.99
CA TYR A 25 13.76 3.05 -12.77
C TYR A 25 14.07 1.58 -13.02
N LEU A 26 15.25 1.15 -12.63
CA LEU A 26 15.58 -0.27 -12.49
C LEU A 26 15.03 -0.74 -11.13
N VAL A 27 14.10 -1.69 -11.17
CA VAL A 27 13.53 -2.33 -9.99
C VAL A 27 14.11 -3.73 -9.91
N ARG A 28 14.91 -4.00 -8.89
CA ARG A 28 15.47 -5.32 -8.61
C ARG A 28 14.74 -5.97 -7.45
N LEU A 29 14.11 -7.10 -7.74
CA LEU A 29 13.41 -7.92 -6.77
C LEU A 29 14.27 -9.11 -6.39
N HIS A 30 14.55 -9.27 -5.10
CA HIS A 30 15.31 -10.40 -4.56
C HIS A 30 14.39 -11.44 -3.96
N PHE A 31 14.63 -12.70 -4.32
CA PHE A 31 13.85 -13.84 -3.88
C PHE A 31 14.78 -14.93 -3.34
N CYS A 32 14.31 -15.63 -2.32
CA CYS A 32 14.89 -16.86 -1.80
C CYS A 32 13.77 -17.61 -1.09
N GLU A 33 13.37 -18.76 -1.64
CA GLU A 33 12.39 -19.61 -0.99
C GLU A 33 13.06 -20.27 0.22
N ILE A 34 12.62 -19.93 1.43
CA ILE A 34 13.20 -20.42 2.69
C ILE A 34 12.15 -21.09 3.59
N GLN A 35 10.89 -21.10 3.17
CA GLN A 35 9.78 -21.53 4.00
C GLN A 35 9.46 -23.00 3.77
N TYR A 36 9.61 -23.82 4.80
CA TYR A 36 9.08 -25.19 4.78
C TYR A 36 7.55 -25.19 4.92
N PRO A 37 6.78 -26.06 4.22
CA PRO A 37 7.20 -27.18 3.35
C PRO A 37 7.31 -26.85 1.85
N ILE A 38 7.58 -25.60 1.47
CA ILE A 38 7.67 -25.17 0.07
C ILE A 38 9.08 -25.47 -0.47
N VAL A 39 9.21 -26.58 -1.19
CA VAL A 39 10.48 -27.15 -1.68
C VAL A 39 10.45 -27.55 -3.16
N LYS A 40 9.29 -27.46 -3.83
CA LYS A 40 9.06 -27.90 -5.21
C LYS A 40 8.46 -26.78 -6.04
N LYS A 41 8.60 -26.91 -7.37
CA LYS A 41 7.92 -26.04 -8.33
C LYS A 41 6.40 -26.15 -8.19
N ASN A 42 5.70 -25.09 -8.58
CA ASN A 42 4.23 -24.95 -8.51
C ASN A 42 3.63 -25.07 -7.09
N GLN A 43 4.43 -24.94 -6.04
CA GLN A 43 3.91 -24.87 -4.67
C GLN A 43 3.52 -23.44 -4.30
N ARG A 44 4.30 -22.43 -4.71
CA ARG A 44 3.97 -21.02 -4.53
C ARG A 44 4.19 -20.31 -5.87
N VAL A 45 3.10 -19.80 -6.44
CA VAL A 45 3.13 -19.09 -7.72
C VAL A 45 2.34 -17.80 -7.57
N PHE A 46 2.91 -16.70 -8.05
CA PHE A 46 2.33 -15.36 -7.90
C PHE A 46 2.66 -14.47 -9.09
N ASP A 47 1.87 -13.43 -9.29
CA ASP A 47 2.12 -12.41 -10.28
C ASP A 47 2.82 -11.21 -9.65
N ILE A 48 3.62 -10.52 -10.47
CA ILE A 48 4.36 -9.32 -10.11
C ILE A 48 3.83 -8.16 -10.93
N TYR A 49 3.41 -7.09 -10.24
CA TYR A 49 2.94 -5.86 -10.86
C TYR A 49 3.82 -4.68 -10.49
N LEU A 50 4.12 -3.84 -11.48
CA LEU A 50 4.75 -2.54 -11.33
C LEU A 50 3.82 -1.46 -11.87
N ASN A 51 3.45 -0.48 -11.06
CA ASN A 51 2.47 0.57 -11.42
C ASN A 51 1.17 -0.01 -12.00
N ASN A 52 0.64 -1.05 -11.36
CA ASN A 52 -0.57 -1.79 -11.77
C ASN A 52 -0.47 -2.43 -13.17
N GLN A 53 0.73 -2.55 -13.72
CA GLN A 53 1.00 -3.29 -14.96
C GLN A 53 1.72 -4.58 -14.62
N THR A 54 1.34 -5.67 -15.29
CA THR A 54 2.00 -6.97 -15.12
C THR A 54 3.44 -6.89 -15.60
N ALA A 55 4.37 -7.14 -14.67
CA ALA A 55 5.80 -7.25 -14.94
C ALA A 55 6.21 -8.71 -15.16
N THR A 56 5.57 -9.65 -14.47
CA THR A 56 5.77 -11.09 -14.64
C THR A 56 4.54 -11.83 -14.18
N GLU A 57 4.09 -12.76 -15.01
CA GLU A 57 3.07 -13.75 -14.68
C GLU A 57 3.75 -15.03 -14.19
N GLU A 58 3.05 -15.79 -13.36
CA GLU A 58 3.46 -17.14 -12.94
C GLU A 58 4.87 -17.21 -12.31
N ALA A 59 5.22 -16.24 -11.45
CA ALA A 59 6.50 -16.24 -10.74
C ALA A 59 6.60 -17.43 -9.77
N ASP A 60 7.53 -18.34 -10.05
CA ASP A 60 7.88 -19.48 -9.19
C ASP A 60 9.36 -19.38 -8.79
N VAL A 61 9.58 -19.09 -7.50
CA VAL A 61 10.94 -18.92 -6.96
C VAL A 61 11.75 -20.22 -7.03
N ILE A 62 11.15 -21.38 -6.72
CA ILE A 62 11.83 -22.69 -6.86
C ILE A 62 12.10 -22.98 -8.33
N GLY A 63 11.16 -22.60 -9.21
CA GLY A 63 11.31 -22.62 -10.66
C GLY A 63 12.55 -21.88 -11.15
N TRP A 64 12.81 -20.69 -10.60
CA TRP A 64 13.94 -19.83 -10.97
C TRP A 64 15.26 -20.21 -10.30
N SER A 65 15.24 -20.49 -9.00
CA SER A 65 16.45 -20.73 -8.21
C SER A 65 16.97 -22.17 -8.34
N GLY A 66 16.11 -23.11 -8.75
CA GLY A 66 16.42 -24.53 -8.83
C GLY A 66 16.29 -25.29 -7.50
N GLY A 67 15.90 -24.62 -6.41
CA GLY A 67 15.73 -25.27 -5.11
C GLY A 67 15.53 -24.30 -3.94
N ILE A 68 15.14 -24.85 -2.79
CA ILE A 68 14.97 -24.12 -1.54
C ILE A 68 16.33 -23.57 -1.03
N GLY A 69 16.32 -22.38 -0.46
CA GLY A 69 17.48 -21.73 0.14
C GLY A 69 18.46 -21.12 -0.86
N ILE A 70 18.15 -21.16 -2.16
CA ILE A 70 19.00 -20.61 -3.23
C ILE A 70 18.47 -19.22 -3.61
N PRO A 71 19.26 -18.14 -3.41
CA PRO A 71 18.82 -16.79 -3.74
C PRO A 71 18.84 -16.55 -5.25
N VAL A 72 17.89 -15.77 -5.74
CA VAL A 72 17.77 -15.31 -7.13
C VAL A 72 17.23 -13.88 -7.14
N PHE A 73 17.61 -13.08 -8.14
CA PHE A 73 17.01 -11.76 -8.35
C PHE A 73 16.45 -11.61 -9.76
N LYS A 74 15.51 -10.69 -9.93
CA LYS A 74 14.93 -10.29 -11.22
C LYS A 74 14.92 -8.78 -11.36
N ASP A 75 15.33 -8.31 -12.53
CA ASP A 75 15.40 -6.90 -12.87
C ASP A 75 14.28 -6.52 -13.82
N TYR A 76 13.62 -5.41 -13.51
CA TYR A 76 12.57 -4.80 -14.32
C TYR A 76 12.87 -3.33 -14.55
N VAL A 77 12.35 -2.78 -15.64
CA VAL A 77 12.42 -1.34 -15.90
C VAL A 77 11.02 -0.75 -15.86
N ALA A 78 10.78 0.17 -14.95
CA ALA A 78 9.52 0.90 -14.83
C ALA A 78 9.70 2.35 -15.30
N ARG A 79 8.78 2.84 -16.15
CA ARG A 79 8.76 4.24 -16.58
C ARG A 79 7.79 5.03 -15.71
N THR A 80 8.26 6.15 -15.15
CA THR A 80 7.41 7.12 -14.45
C THR A 80 7.02 8.25 -15.40
N MET A 81 5.76 8.69 -15.34
CA MET A 81 5.21 9.70 -16.24
C MET A 81 4.84 10.96 -15.47
N GLY A 82 4.90 12.12 -16.12
CA GLY A 82 4.57 13.41 -15.50
C GLY A 82 5.81 14.16 -14.98
N ARG A 83 5.61 14.99 -13.96
CA ARG A 83 6.64 15.84 -13.34
C ARG A 83 6.43 15.90 -11.82
N GLY A 84 7.50 16.14 -11.07
CA GLY A 84 7.45 16.18 -9.61
C GLY A 84 7.61 14.80 -8.99
N GLN A 85 7.09 14.62 -7.79
CA GLN A 85 7.12 13.34 -7.07
C GLN A 85 5.87 12.52 -7.43
N MET A 86 6.03 11.22 -7.64
CA MET A 86 4.93 10.26 -7.80
C MET A 86 5.24 8.97 -7.07
N ASP A 87 4.22 8.15 -6.86
CA ASP A 87 4.36 6.86 -6.21
C ASP A 87 4.64 5.74 -7.24
N LEU A 88 5.73 5.01 -7.03
CA LEU A 88 6.01 3.74 -7.70
C LEU A 88 5.41 2.61 -6.87
N TRP A 89 4.52 1.83 -7.50
CA TRP A 89 3.84 0.71 -6.85
C TRP A 89 4.51 -0.58 -7.27
N VAL A 90 4.91 -1.39 -6.29
CA VAL A 90 5.32 -2.79 -6.48
C VAL A 90 4.29 -3.64 -5.77
N ALA A 91 3.62 -4.52 -6.48
CA ALA A 91 2.57 -5.37 -5.90
C ALA A 91 2.74 -6.82 -6.32
N LEU A 92 2.47 -7.73 -5.40
CA LEU A 92 2.47 -9.17 -5.63
C LEU A 92 1.10 -9.76 -5.30
N HIS A 93 0.62 -10.70 -6.11
CA HIS A 93 -0.66 -11.38 -5.88
C HIS A 93 -0.55 -12.87 -6.20
N PRO A 94 -1.12 -13.78 -5.40
CA PRO A 94 -1.13 -15.21 -5.73
C PRO A 94 -1.77 -15.47 -7.10
N ASP A 95 -1.14 -16.30 -7.92
CA ASP A 95 -1.72 -16.70 -9.19
C ASP A 95 -2.71 -17.85 -8.97
N THR A 96 -3.88 -17.74 -9.61
CA THR A 96 -4.95 -18.74 -9.53
C THR A 96 -5.04 -19.64 -10.76
N LEU A 97 -4.40 -19.26 -11.86
CA LEU A 97 -4.46 -19.98 -13.14
C LEU A 97 -3.55 -21.22 -13.12
N SER A 98 -2.34 -21.10 -12.59
CA SER A 98 -1.39 -22.21 -12.41
C SER A 98 -1.83 -23.26 -11.37
N LYS A 99 -2.84 -22.94 -10.54
CA LYS A 99 -3.37 -23.79 -9.47
C LYS A 99 -2.26 -24.30 -8.53
N PRO A 100 -1.51 -23.40 -7.88
CA PRO A 100 -0.42 -23.79 -6.99
C PRO A 100 -0.95 -24.46 -5.71
N GLU A 101 -0.06 -25.17 -5.01
CA GLU A 101 -0.40 -25.79 -3.72
C GLU A 101 -0.75 -24.73 -2.65
N TYR A 102 -0.08 -23.58 -2.68
CA TYR A 102 -0.25 -22.46 -1.76
C TYR A 102 -0.51 -21.16 -2.52
N TYR A 103 -1.65 -20.53 -2.22
CA TYR A 103 -1.96 -19.18 -2.68
C TYR A 103 -1.27 -18.16 -1.77
N ASP A 104 -0.05 -17.82 -2.13
CA ASP A 104 0.81 -16.91 -1.38
C ASP A 104 1.84 -16.25 -2.31
N ALA A 105 2.42 -15.14 -1.87
CA ALA A 105 3.52 -14.44 -2.53
C ALA A 105 4.64 -14.10 -1.53
N ILE A 106 5.87 -14.02 -2.03
CA ILE A 106 7.07 -13.75 -1.24
C ILE A 106 7.96 -12.71 -1.92
N LEU A 107 8.59 -11.85 -1.11
CA LEU A 107 9.67 -10.97 -1.53
C LEU A 107 10.68 -10.88 -0.39
N ASN A 108 11.96 -11.09 -0.69
CA ASN A 108 13.02 -11.09 0.32
C ASN A 108 13.77 -9.75 0.36
N GLY A 109 13.83 -9.04 -0.76
CA GLY A 109 14.45 -7.72 -0.85
C GLY A 109 13.98 -6.93 -2.06
N LEU A 110 14.02 -5.60 -1.96
CA LEU A 110 13.61 -4.67 -3.00
C LEU A 110 14.64 -3.55 -3.12
N GLU A 111 15.17 -3.37 -4.33
CA GLU A 111 16.04 -2.24 -4.65
C GLU A 111 15.44 -1.46 -5.83
N VAL A 112 15.51 -0.13 -5.78
CA VAL A 112 14.97 0.75 -6.82
C VAL A 112 16.02 1.79 -7.16
N PHE A 113 16.48 1.81 -8.40
CA PHE A 113 17.52 2.70 -8.89
C PHE A 113 16.96 3.61 -9.98
N LYS A 114 17.13 4.93 -9.80
CA LYS A 114 16.83 5.90 -10.86
C LYS A 114 17.87 5.79 -11.97
N LEU A 115 17.40 5.69 -13.21
CA LEU A 115 18.24 5.72 -14.40
C LEU A 115 18.31 7.14 -14.97
N GLN A 116 19.41 7.46 -15.63
CA GLN A 116 19.60 8.78 -16.24
C GLN A 116 18.53 9.06 -17.29
N ASN A 117 18.08 10.31 -17.38
CA ASN A 117 17.19 10.75 -18.44
C ASN A 117 17.97 11.02 -19.76
N SER A 118 17.25 11.45 -20.81
CA SER A 118 17.84 11.78 -22.11
C SER A 118 18.92 12.88 -22.08
N ASN A 119 18.95 13.67 -21.00
CA ASN A 119 19.93 14.73 -20.80
C ASN A 119 21.09 14.28 -19.90
N ASN A 120 21.28 12.96 -19.71
CA ASN A 120 22.28 12.36 -18.83
C ASN A 120 22.23 12.89 -17.38
N SER A 121 21.04 13.22 -16.88
CA SER A 121 20.83 13.74 -15.53
C SER A 121 20.02 12.76 -14.67
N LEU A 122 20.29 12.78 -13.36
CA LEU A 122 19.53 12.09 -12.31
C LEU A 122 18.73 13.06 -11.42
N ALA A 123 18.84 14.37 -11.69
CA ALA A 123 18.27 15.42 -10.85
C ALA A 123 16.74 15.44 -10.99
N GLY A 124 16.05 15.18 -9.88
CA GLY A 124 14.61 15.37 -9.74
C GLY A 124 14.24 16.80 -9.33
N LEU A 125 12.95 17.08 -9.23
CA LEU A 125 12.48 18.30 -8.58
C LEU A 125 12.60 18.13 -7.06
N ASN A 126 12.84 19.24 -6.35
CA ASN A 126 12.76 19.20 -4.89
C ASN A 126 11.34 18.77 -4.48
N PRO A 127 11.21 17.83 -3.52
CA PRO A 127 9.90 17.48 -2.98
C PRO A 127 9.19 18.76 -2.49
N GLY A 128 7.88 18.87 -2.77
CA GLY A 128 7.08 19.93 -2.18
C GLY A 128 7.23 19.92 -0.65
N ALA A 129 7.17 21.09 -0.02
CA ALA A 129 7.17 21.16 1.44
C ALA A 129 6.09 20.22 1.97
N ARG A 130 6.49 19.17 2.68
CA ARG A 130 5.54 18.26 3.31
C ARG A 130 4.70 19.13 4.25
N SER A 131 3.41 19.30 3.95
CA SER A 131 2.50 19.94 4.91
C SER A 131 2.50 19.03 6.12
N GLN A 132 3.32 19.37 7.12
CA GLN A 132 3.08 18.88 8.45
C GLN A 132 1.78 19.55 8.87
N LEU A 133 0.66 18.86 8.69
CA LEU A 133 -0.48 19.05 9.55
C LEU A 133 -0.02 18.64 10.95
N TYR A 134 0.75 19.51 11.57
CA TYR A 134 0.96 19.52 12.99
C TYR A 134 -0.30 20.15 13.54
N ASP A 135 -1.27 19.34 13.95
CA ASP A 135 -2.36 19.80 14.80
C ASP A 135 -1.71 20.31 16.09
N ASP A 136 -1.46 21.62 16.16
CA ASP A 136 -1.01 22.26 17.38
C ASP A 136 -2.17 22.20 18.39
N PRO A 137 -2.02 21.52 19.53
CA PRO A 137 -3.08 21.45 20.55
C PRO A 137 -3.47 22.83 21.10
N ARG A 138 -2.71 23.88 20.79
CA ARG A 138 -2.94 25.26 21.25
C ARG A 138 -4.00 26.02 20.45
N ASP A 139 -4.37 25.57 19.25
CA ASP A 139 -5.41 26.23 18.45
C ASP A 139 -6.83 25.97 18.95
N LEU A 140 -7.02 24.98 19.84
CA LEU A 140 -8.30 24.73 20.52
C LEU A 140 -8.61 25.71 21.67
N ARG A 141 -7.70 26.63 22.00
CA ARG A 141 -7.79 27.43 23.23
C ARG A 141 -8.04 28.92 23.04
N LYS A 142 -8.28 29.39 21.81
CA LYS A 142 -8.48 30.82 21.54
C LYS A 142 -9.87 31.11 20.97
N GLY A 143 -10.88 30.99 21.83
CA GLY A 143 -12.26 31.32 21.50
C GLY A 143 -13.11 31.60 22.73
N SER A 144 -12.70 32.53 23.59
CA SER A 144 -13.57 33.08 24.63
C SER A 144 -13.37 34.58 24.73
N ALA A 145 -14.29 35.32 24.12
CA ALA A 145 -14.59 36.69 24.49
C ALA A 145 -16.12 36.80 24.60
N LYS A 146 -16.59 37.00 25.84
CA LYS A 146 -17.99 37.18 26.24
C LYS A 146 -18.52 38.54 25.78
N HIS A 147 -19.80 38.64 25.40
CA HIS A 147 -20.65 39.76 25.84
C HIS A 147 -22.17 39.49 25.77
N LYS A 148 -22.77 39.66 26.94
CA LYS A 148 -24.13 40.05 27.40
C LYS A 148 -25.43 39.59 26.73
N SER A 149 -26.32 39.22 27.66
CA SER A 149 -27.76 39.00 27.61
C SER A 149 -28.58 40.20 27.11
N ASP A 150 -29.64 39.93 26.38
CA ASP A 150 -30.85 40.76 26.42
C ASP A 150 -32.13 39.92 26.31
N VAL A 151 -33.17 40.43 26.99
CA VAL A 151 -34.44 39.81 27.37
C VAL A 151 -35.52 39.95 26.26
N GLY A 152 -36.43 38.97 26.11
CA GLY A 152 -37.74 39.23 25.46
C GLY A 152 -38.62 38.03 25.08
N GLY A 153 -39.69 37.77 25.85
CA GLY A 153 -41.04 37.26 25.45
C GLY A 153 -41.19 35.78 25.00
N VAL A 154 -41.81 34.86 25.76
CA VAL A 154 -43.26 34.63 26.09
C VAL A 154 -43.98 33.63 25.16
N VAL A 155 -44.36 32.50 25.78
CA VAL A 155 -45.54 31.61 25.60
C VAL A 155 -45.51 30.46 24.57
N GLY A 156 -45.57 29.24 25.11
CA GLY A 156 -45.91 28.01 24.39
C GLY A 156 -45.95 26.75 25.28
N GLY A 157 -46.95 26.65 26.16
CA GLY A 157 -47.62 25.39 26.58
C GLY A 157 -46.83 24.25 27.23
N PHE A 158 -47.03 24.05 28.54
CA PHE A 158 -46.73 22.81 29.27
C PHE A 158 -47.78 21.71 28.99
N ALA A 159 -47.32 20.47 28.75
CA ALA A 159 -47.99 19.22 29.15
C ALA A 159 -47.03 18.00 29.12
N VAL A 160 -46.15 17.86 30.12
CA VAL A 160 -46.18 16.81 31.20
C VAL A 160 -47.18 15.66 30.92
N LEU A 161 -46.90 14.34 30.93
CA LEU A 161 -45.93 13.49 31.64
C LEU A 161 -46.00 12.00 31.17
N LEU A 162 -44.90 11.25 31.45
CA LEU A 162 -44.77 9.85 31.96
C LEU A 162 -45.14 8.66 31.05
N PHE A 163 -44.14 7.88 30.60
CA PHE A 163 -43.60 6.63 31.18
C PHE A 163 -44.46 5.37 30.95
N CYS A 164 -43.94 4.43 30.15
CA CYS A 164 -43.53 3.10 30.64
C CYS A 164 -42.99 2.22 29.50
N SER A 165 -41.87 1.59 29.82
CA SER A 165 -41.14 0.53 29.12
C SER A 165 -41.98 -0.69 28.77
N LEU A 166 -41.75 -1.26 27.58
CA LEU A 166 -42.03 -2.68 27.30
C LEU A 166 -40.87 -3.29 26.49
N VAL A 167 -40.19 -4.17 27.19
CA VAL A 167 -39.29 -5.23 26.73
C VAL A 167 -39.98 -6.07 25.66
N PHE A 168 -39.27 -6.46 24.59
CA PHE A 168 -39.33 -7.83 24.09
C PHE A 168 -37.97 -8.21 23.47
N ALA A 169 -37.46 -9.35 23.95
CA ALA A 169 -36.50 -10.20 23.27
C ALA A 169 -37.20 -10.95 22.13
#